data_AF-A0A1Q9JFX6-F1
#
_entry.id   AF-A0A1Q9JFX6-F1
#
_cell.length_a   1.000
_cell.length_b   1.000
_cell.length_c   1.000
_cell.angle_alpha   90.00
_cell.angle_beta   90.00
_cell.angle_gamma   90.00
#
_symmetry.space_group_name_H-M   'P 1'
#
loop_
_entity.id
_entity.type
_entity.pdbx_description
1 polymer ?
#
loop_
_entity_poly.entity_id
_entity_poly.type
_entity_poly.pdbx_seq_one_letter_code
_entity_poly.pdbx_strand_id
1 'polypeptide(L)'
;MVIGALITAEFAEEQGRQLYAVPGNITSPASFGSNQIISEGVMPLLVIEELIRGLGIIPENSSEIREILGEDEKNIFDQIRKHSELTSDELCRLTMLPPQKINGIITVLEMKGLVVSSMGRVFVNRM
;
A
#
# COMPACT_ATOMS: atom_id res chain seq x y z
N MET A 1 -31.87 17.92 -10.79
CA MET A 1 -31.16 16.83 -11.48
C MET A 1 -30.34 16.13 -10.41
N VAL A 2 -30.84 15.05 -9.82
CA VAL A 2 -30.12 14.33 -8.76
C VAL A 2 -29.33 13.23 -9.45
N ILE A 3 -28.00 13.35 -9.46
CA ILE A 3 -27.12 12.29 -9.95
C ILE A 3 -27.15 11.22 -8.86
N GLY A 4 -27.53 9.98 -9.19
CA GLY A 4 -27.71 8.91 -8.17
C GLY A 4 -26.48 8.65 -7.28
N ALA A 5 -25.30 9.05 -7.74
CA ALA A 5 -24.07 9.01 -6.95
C ALA A 5 -24.07 9.96 -5.74
N LEU A 6 -24.80 11.09 -5.79
CA LEU A 6 -24.89 12.06 -4.68
C LEU A 6 -25.64 11.47 -3.48
N ILE A 7 -26.71 10.71 -3.74
CA ILE A 7 -27.47 10.02 -2.69
C ILE A 7 -26.55 9.02 -1.97
N THR A 8 -25.77 8.24 -2.72
CA THR A 8 -24.79 7.31 -2.13
C THR A 8 -23.71 8.04 -1.33
N ALA A 9 -23.29 9.22 -1.78
CA ALA A 9 -22.33 10.06 -1.06
C ALA A 9 -22.88 10.54 0.28
N GLU A 10 -24.11 11.05 0.31
CA GLU A 10 -24.81 11.45 1.55
C GLU A 10 -24.91 10.27 2.54
N PHE A 11 -25.36 9.10 2.08
CA PHE A 11 -25.43 7.91 2.93
C PHE A 11 -24.07 7.42 3.44
N ALA A 12 -23.00 7.61 2.67
CA ALA A 12 -21.66 7.23 3.09
C ALA A 12 -21.19 8.13 4.26
N GLU A 13 -21.45 9.44 4.18
CA GLU A 13 -21.14 10.39 5.25
C GLU A 13 -21.94 10.08 6.53
N GLU A 14 -23.24 9.83 6.42
CA GLU A 14 -24.10 9.44 7.55
C GLU A 14 -23.63 8.17 8.26
N GLN A 15 -23.05 7.23 7.52
CA GLN A 15 -22.49 5.98 8.06
C GLN A 15 -21.06 6.13 8.58
N GLY A 16 -20.50 7.33 8.58
CA GLY A 16 -19.11 7.59 8.97
C GLY A 16 -18.09 6.90 8.06
N ARG A 17 -18.47 6.60 6.80
CA ARG A 17 -17.57 6.05 5.80
C ARG A 17 -16.80 7.16 5.14
N GLN A 18 -15.52 6.91 4.89
CA GLN A 18 -14.68 7.86 4.19
C GLN A 18 -15.14 8.00 2.73
N LEU A 19 -15.42 9.22 2.31
CA LEU A 19 -15.88 9.56 0.97
C LEU A 19 -14.78 10.33 0.24
N TYR A 20 -14.59 9.96 -1.03
CA TYR A 20 -13.65 10.61 -1.93
C TYR A 20 -14.35 10.93 -3.25
N ALA A 21 -13.93 12.02 -3.89
CA ALA A 21 -14.48 12.46 -5.17
C ALA A 21 -13.35 12.75 -6.17
N VAL A 22 -13.50 12.27 -7.40
CA VAL A 22 -12.49 12.48 -8.46
C VAL A 22 -12.75 13.83 -9.13
N PRO A 23 -11.84 14.82 -9.04
CA PRO A 23 -12.03 16.10 -9.69
C PRO A 23 -12.06 15.93 -11.21
N GLY A 24 -12.91 16.72 -11.87
CA GLY A 24 -13.08 16.65 -13.32
C GLY A 24 -13.15 18.03 -13.98
N ASN A 25 -13.14 18.05 -15.31
CA ASN A 25 -13.15 19.29 -16.08
C ASN A 25 -14.42 20.11 -15.79
N ILE A 26 -14.24 21.40 -15.45
CA ILE A 26 -15.33 22.34 -15.12
C ILE A 26 -16.35 22.54 -16.25
N THR A 27 -15.96 22.32 -17.51
CA THR A 27 -16.87 22.45 -18.66
C THR A 27 -17.62 21.16 -18.97
N SER A 28 -17.30 20.05 -18.30
CA SER A 28 -17.95 18.76 -18.49
C SER A 28 -19.19 18.64 -17.58
N PRO A 29 -20.41 18.47 -18.14
CA PRO A 29 -21.61 18.27 -17.33
C PRO A 29 -21.52 17.02 -16.43
N ALA A 30 -20.78 16.00 -16.86
CA ALA A 30 -20.58 14.77 -16.10
C ALA A 30 -19.72 14.96 -14.84
N SER A 31 -18.88 15.99 -14.80
CA SER A 31 -17.99 16.29 -13.68
C SER A 31 -18.62 17.24 -12.66
N PHE A 32 -19.78 17.84 -12.98
CA PHE A 32 -20.45 18.82 -12.12
C PHE A 32 -20.71 18.27 -10.72
N GLY A 33 -21.29 17.06 -10.61
CA GLY A 33 -21.62 16.46 -9.31
C GLY A 33 -20.38 16.18 -8.44
N SER A 34 -19.31 15.67 -9.05
CA SER A 34 -18.05 15.39 -8.33
C SER A 34 -17.41 16.69 -7.83
N ASN A 35 -17.35 17.72 -8.68
CA ASN A 35 -16.79 19.01 -8.30
C ASN A 35 -17.65 19.73 -7.25
N GLN A 36 -18.97 19.55 -7.28
CA GLN A 36 -19.88 20.11 -6.30
C GLN A 36 -19.60 19.54 -4.89
N ILE A 37 -19.56 18.22 -4.72
CA ILE A 37 -19.30 17.61 -3.41
C ILE A 37 -17.90 17.92 -2.87
N ILE A 38 -16.90 18.06 -3.76
CA ILE A 38 -15.57 18.53 -3.37
C ILE A 38 -15.67 19.94 -2.76
N SER A 39 -16.49 20.82 -3.33
CA SER A 39 -16.71 22.17 -2.78
C SER A 39 -17.46 22.19 -1.45
N GLU A 40 -18.24 21.13 -1.16
CA GLU A 40 -18.99 20.94 0.08
C GLU A 40 -18.14 20.30 1.20
N GLY A 41 -16.88 19.94 0.92
CA GLY A 41 -15.91 19.47 1.90
C GLY A 41 -15.45 18.02 1.73
N VAL A 42 -15.95 17.31 0.71
CA VAL A 42 -15.48 15.95 0.40
C VAL A 42 -14.04 15.98 -0.09
N MET A 43 -13.23 15.03 0.38
CA MET A 43 -11.81 14.96 0.04
C MET A 43 -11.63 14.66 -1.46
N PRO A 44 -10.89 15.49 -2.22
CA PRO A 44 -10.58 15.20 -3.60
C PRO A 44 -9.58 14.04 -3.67
N LEU A 45 -9.85 13.04 -4.52
CA LEU A 45 -8.90 11.97 -4.82
C LEU A 45 -8.04 12.38 -6.00
N LEU A 46 -6.77 12.71 -5.74
CA LEU A 46 -5.82 13.12 -6.76
C LEU A 46 -4.98 11.94 -7.26
N VAL A 47 -4.65 11.01 -6.35
CA VAL A 47 -3.80 9.86 -6.63
C VAL A 47 -4.35 8.62 -5.94
N ILE A 48 -4.33 7.47 -6.62
CA ILE A 48 -4.98 6.24 -6.13
C ILE A 48 -4.32 5.70 -4.84
N GLU A 49 -3.04 5.98 -4.64
CA GLU A 49 -2.25 5.60 -3.48
C GLU A 49 -2.79 6.23 -2.18
N GLU A 50 -3.46 7.38 -2.25
CA GLU A 50 -4.12 8.00 -1.10
C GLU A 50 -5.32 7.17 -0.63
N LEU A 51 -6.15 6.69 -1.58
CA LEU A 51 -7.26 5.80 -1.28
C LEU A 51 -6.77 4.48 -0.69
N ILE A 52 -5.73 3.90 -1.29
CA ILE A 52 -5.11 2.65 -0.84
C ILE A 52 -4.58 2.78 0.59
N ARG A 53 -3.85 3.86 0.90
CA ARG A 53 -3.38 4.17 2.25
C ARG A 53 -4.54 4.39 3.24
N GLY A 54 -5.58 5.11 2.84
CA GLY A 54 -6.77 5.34 3.67
C GLY A 54 -7.54 4.05 4.00
N LEU A 55 -7.50 3.07 3.11
CA LEU A 55 -8.05 1.73 3.34
C LEU A 55 -7.14 0.83 4.19
N GLY A 56 -5.94 1.30 4.56
CA GLY A 56 -4.95 0.50 5.28
C GLY A 56 -4.31 -0.60 4.43
N ILE A 57 -4.51 -0.57 3.12
CA ILE A 57 -3.91 -1.52 2.18
C ILE A 57 -2.51 -1.01 1.90
N ILE A 58 -1.46 -1.75 2.30
CA ILE A 58 -0.09 -1.34 2.01
C ILE A 58 0.24 -1.80 0.59
N PRO A 59 0.44 -0.90 -0.39
CA PRO A 59 0.76 -1.33 -1.74
C PRO A 59 2.11 -2.06 -1.73
N GLU A 60 2.16 -3.27 -2.29
CA GLU A 60 3.38 -4.10 -2.44
C GLU A 60 4.53 -3.39 -3.20
N ASN A 61 4.29 -2.19 -3.71
CA ASN A 61 5.23 -1.29 -4.35
C ASN A 61 4.97 0.14 -3.88
N SER A 62 5.94 0.77 -3.22
CA SER A 62 6.33 2.13 -3.61
C SER A 62 7.64 2.52 -2.92
N SER A 63 8.45 3.24 -3.69
CA SER A 63 9.80 3.77 -3.48
C SER A 63 10.21 4.20 -2.07
N GLU A 64 9.28 4.62 -1.20
CA GLU A 64 9.57 5.09 0.16
C GLU A 64 10.18 3.99 1.04
N ILE A 65 9.67 2.76 0.94
CA ILE A 65 10.26 1.60 1.64
C ILE A 65 11.71 1.39 1.16
N ARG A 66 11.95 1.54 -0.16
CA ARG A 66 13.28 1.38 -0.75
C ARG A 66 14.25 2.48 -0.32
N GLU A 67 13.81 3.65 0.10
CA GLU A 67 14.73 4.68 0.59
C GLU A 67 15.25 4.38 2.01
N ILE A 68 14.45 3.64 2.80
CA ILE A 68 14.77 3.29 4.20
C ILE A 68 15.59 1.98 4.28
N LEU A 69 15.65 1.20 3.19
CA LEU A 69 16.34 -0.08 3.14
C LEU A 69 17.80 0.07 2.68
N GLY A 70 18.71 -0.54 3.44
CA GLY A 70 20.10 -0.74 3.01
C GLY A 70 20.21 -1.66 1.78
N GLU A 71 21.38 -1.72 1.15
CA GLU A 71 21.60 -2.54 -0.07
C GLU A 71 21.31 -4.03 0.16
N ASP A 72 21.77 -4.58 1.29
CA ASP A 72 21.52 -5.99 1.64
C ASP A 72 20.04 -6.26 1.96
N GLU A 73 19.37 -5.31 2.63
CA GLU A 73 17.95 -5.43 2.97
C GLU A 73 17.07 -5.41 1.72
N LYS A 74 17.39 -4.54 0.75
CA LYS A 74 16.74 -4.51 -0.56
C LYS A 74 16.88 -5.82 -1.30
N ASN A 75 18.10 -6.37 -1.35
CA ASN A 75 18.36 -7.62 -2.04
C ASN A 75 17.53 -8.76 -1.45
N ILE A 76 17.55 -8.92 -0.12
CA ILE A 76 16.74 -9.94 0.58
C ILE A 76 15.25 -9.74 0.31
N PHE A 77 14.74 -8.51 0.46
CA PHE A 77 13.33 -8.20 0.23
C PHE A 77 12.89 -8.53 -1.20
N ASP A 78 13.69 -8.18 -2.21
CA ASP A 78 13.40 -8.49 -3.62
C ASP A 78 13.43 -10.01 -3.90
N GLN A 79 14.31 -10.79 -3.24
CA GLN A 79 14.32 -12.25 -3.39
C GLN A 79 13.06 -12.89 -2.80
N ILE A 80 12.67 -12.50 -1.58
CA ILE A 80 11.45 -13.01 -0.93
C ILE A 80 10.23 -12.69 -1.80
N ARG A 81 10.19 -11.48 -2.36
CA ARG A 81 9.12 -11.04 -3.23
C ARG A 81 9.03 -11.83 -4.54
N LYS A 82 10.17 -12.12 -5.18
CA LYS A 82 10.19 -12.91 -6.43
C LYS A 82 9.73 -14.35 -6.24
N HIS A 83 10.06 -14.95 -5.10
CA HIS A 83 9.82 -16.37 -4.82
C HIS A 83 8.58 -16.64 -3.95
N SER A 84 7.86 -15.60 -3.53
CA SER A 84 6.67 -15.62 -2.65
C SER A 84 6.95 -16.08 -1.21
N GLU A 85 7.70 -17.15 -1.02
CA GLU A 85 8.15 -17.66 0.28
C GLU A 85 9.54 -18.28 0.15
N LEU A 86 10.43 -18.01 1.11
CA LEU A 86 11.78 -18.57 1.14
C LEU A 86 12.18 -18.95 2.57
N THR A 87 12.99 -19.99 2.70
CA THR A 87 13.67 -20.32 3.96
C THR A 87 14.93 -19.48 4.14
N SER A 88 15.42 -19.39 5.38
CA SER A 88 16.69 -18.70 5.68
C SER A 88 17.86 -19.29 4.87
N ASP A 89 17.88 -20.60 4.64
CA ASP A 89 18.94 -21.27 3.87
C ASP A 89 18.87 -20.93 2.38
N GLU A 90 17.67 -20.83 1.82
CA GLU A 90 17.48 -20.39 0.42
C GLU A 90 17.90 -18.94 0.24
N LEU A 91 17.59 -18.07 1.21
CA LEU A 91 18.08 -16.69 1.22
C LEU A 91 19.61 -16.63 1.29
N CYS A 92 20.26 -17.49 2.08
CA CYS A 92 21.71 -17.60 2.13
C CYS A 92 22.29 -17.96 0.75
N ARG A 93 21.68 -18.93 0.06
CA ARG A 93 22.13 -19.36 -1.26
C ARG A 93 21.92 -18.30 -2.35
N LEU A 94 20.80 -17.58 -2.32
CA LEU A 94 20.46 -16.58 -3.35
C LEU A 94 21.22 -15.27 -3.17
N THR A 95 21.47 -14.85 -1.92
CA THR A 95 22.11 -13.56 -1.62
C THR A 95 23.61 -13.66 -1.38
N MET A 96 24.15 -14.89 -1.22
CA MET A 96 25.54 -15.15 -0.84
C MET A 96 25.97 -14.48 0.48
N LEU A 97 25.01 -14.19 1.35
CA LEU A 97 25.26 -13.60 2.66
C LEU A 97 25.36 -14.69 3.75
N PRO A 98 26.16 -14.45 4.81
CA PRO A 98 26.23 -15.38 5.93
C PRO A 98 24.90 -15.40 6.72
N PRO A 99 24.51 -16.55 7.30
CA PRO A 99 23.22 -16.72 7.97
C PRO A 99 23.02 -15.76 9.15
N GLN A 100 24.10 -15.36 9.83
CA GLN A 100 24.04 -14.38 10.92
C GLN A 100 23.55 -13.01 10.42
N LYS A 101 24.01 -12.59 9.23
CA LYS A 101 23.62 -11.32 8.62
C LYS A 101 22.18 -11.39 8.10
N ILE A 102 21.79 -12.51 7.51
CA ILE A 102 20.42 -12.73 7.02
C ILE A 102 19.41 -12.70 8.16
N ASN A 103 19.66 -13.43 9.26
CA ASN A 103 18.73 -13.44 10.38
C ASN A 103 18.56 -12.04 10.98
N GLY A 104 19.66 -11.28 11.13
CA GLY A 104 19.58 -9.89 11.58
C GLY A 104 18.74 -9.01 10.64
N ILE A 105 18.94 -9.14 9.33
CA ILE A 105 18.16 -8.39 8.34
C ILE A 105 16.69 -8.80 8.31
N ILE A 106 16.38 -10.10 8.42
CA ILE A 106 15.00 -10.59 8.51
C ILE A 106 14.31 -9.97 9.72
N THR A 107 14.94 -9.98 10.90
CA THR A 107 14.38 -9.37 12.10
C THR A 107 14.13 -7.87 11.92
N VAL A 108 15.06 -7.13 11.29
CA VAL A 108 14.86 -5.71 11.00
C VAL A 108 13.70 -5.49 10.03
N LEU A 109 13.59 -6.31 8.98
CA LEU A 109 12.49 -6.24 8.01
C LEU A 109 11.13 -6.59 8.66
N GLU A 110 11.10 -7.53 9.61
CA GLU A 110 9.91 -7.86 10.41
C GLU A 110 9.51 -6.70 11.32
N MET A 111 10.48 -6.06 11.99
CA MET A 111 10.22 -4.87 12.81
C MET A 111 9.70 -3.70 11.97
N LYS A 112 10.15 -3.58 10.72
CA LYS A 112 9.62 -2.62 9.73
C LYS A 112 8.23 -3.02 9.19
N GLY A 113 7.72 -4.20 9.53
CA GLY A 113 6.42 -4.72 9.08
C GLY A 113 6.39 -5.16 7.62
N LEU A 114 7.56 -5.33 6.98
CA LEU A 114 7.71 -5.60 5.54
C LEU A 114 7.69 -7.09 5.22
N VAL A 115 8.17 -7.92 6.13
CA VAL A 115 8.21 -9.38 6.00
C VAL A 115 7.66 -10.02 7.26
N VAL A 116 7.24 -11.27 7.15
CA VAL A 116 6.78 -12.09 8.27
C VAL A 116 7.49 -13.44 8.16
N SER A 117 8.04 -13.93 9.27
CA SER A 117 8.52 -15.29 9.39
C SER A 117 7.50 -16.19 10.09
N SER A 118 7.22 -17.36 9.52
CA SER A 118 6.38 -18.39 10.12
C SER A 118 6.87 -19.77 9.70
N MET A 119 6.94 -20.69 10.66
CA MET A 119 7.34 -22.09 10.41
C MET A 119 8.68 -22.24 9.66
N GLY A 120 9.64 -21.35 9.92
CA GLY A 120 10.96 -21.36 9.27
C GLY A 120 10.98 -20.82 7.83
N ARG A 121 9.86 -20.26 7.35
CA ARG A 121 9.75 -19.55 6.07
C ARG A 121 9.54 -18.07 6.29
N VAL A 122 9.99 -17.26 5.34
CA VAL A 122 9.86 -15.82 5.31
C VAL A 122 9.11 -15.43 4.04
N PHE A 123 8.11 -14.58 4.18
CA PHE A 123 7.29 -14.05 3.08
C PHE A 123 7.02 -12.56 3.28
N VAL A 124 6.68 -11.86 2.19
CA VAL A 124 6.33 -10.43 2.25
C VAL A 124 4.99 -10.27 2.97
N ASN A 125 4.92 -9.31 3.90
CA ASN A 125 3.69 -9.01 4.61
C ASN A 125 2.65 -8.44 3.63
N ARG A 126 1.55 -9.16 3.44
CA ARG A 126 0.37 -8.71 2.69
C ARG A 126 -0.71 -8.34 3.70
N MET A 127 -0.56 -7.17 4.34
CA MET A 127 -1.62 -6.55 5.14
C MET A 127 -2.27 -5.42 4.36
#